data_AF-A0A3D5E665-F1
#
_entry.id   AF-A0A3D5E665-F1
#
_cell.length_a   1.000
_cell.length_b   1.000
_cell.length_c   1.000
_cell.angle_alpha   90.00
_cell.angle_beta   90.00
_cell.angle_gamma   90.00
#
_symmetry.space_group_name_H-M   'P 1'
#
loop_
_entity.id
_entity.type
_entity.pdbx_description
1 polymer ?
#
loop_
_entity_poly.entity_id
_entity_poly.type
_entity_poly.pdbx_seq_one_letter_code
_entity_poly.pdbx_strand_id
1 'polypeptide(L)'
;MTLNDKLKKERTGLTASQYSTLQEWYVERWVETMTTQDLQEYVYNSMMQDVENQPEAEFLSDCEDFWLDDWKYTLEELKEVS
;
A
#
# COMPACT_ATOMS: atom_id res chain seq x y z
N MET A 1 11.05 3.70 -27.69
CA MET A 1 9.90 4.58 -27.39
C MET A 1 8.64 3.83 -27.79
N THR A 2 7.79 3.52 -26.82
CA THR A 2 6.55 2.76 -27.02
C THR A 2 5.47 3.63 -27.67
N LEU A 3 4.38 3.03 -28.16
CA LEU A 3 3.21 3.78 -28.65
C LEU A 3 2.61 4.68 -27.56
N ASN A 4 2.60 4.19 -26.32
CA ASN A 4 2.13 4.95 -25.17
C ASN A 4 2.99 6.20 -24.93
N ASP A 5 4.32 6.08 -25.04
CA ASP A 5 5.23 7.23 -24.88
C ASP A 5 4.99 8.31 -25.95
N LYS A 6 4.66 7.90 -27.19
CA LYS A 6 4.33 8.84 -28.27
C LYS A 6 3.04 9.60 -27.96
N LEU A 7 1.98 8.89 -27.57
CA LEU A 7 0.69 9.50 -27.22
C LEU A 7 0.80 10.45 -26.01
N LYS A 8 1.59 10.08 -24.99
CA LYS A 8 1.88 10.97 -23.85
C LYS A 8 2.55 12.25 -24.33
N LYS A 9 3.59 12.14 -25.15
CA LYS A 9 4.31 13.30 -25.71
C LYS A 9 3.41 14.20 -26.56
N GLU A 10 2.53 13.63 -27.37
CA GLU A 10 1.58 14.41 -28.18
C GLU A 10 0.57 15.18 -27.31
N ARG A 11 0.14 14.60 -26.19
CA ARG A 11 -0.85 15.22 -25.29
C ARG A 11 -0.26 16.28 -24.35
N THR A 12 0.99 16.09 -23.91
CA THR A 12 1.58 16.91 -22.83
C THR A 12 2.82 17.69 -23.25
N GLY A 13 3.43 17.34 -24.39
CA GLY A 13 4.74 17.85 -24.82
C GLY A 13 5.93 17.25 -24.08
N LEU A 14 5.70 16.40 -23.06
CA LEU A 14 6.76 15.84 -22.24
C LEU A 14 7.44 14.62 -22.88
N THR A 15 8.74 14.48 -22.64
CA THR A 15 9.43 13.20 -22.87
C THR A 15 8.95 12.14 -21.86
N ALA A 16 9.23 10.86 -22.13
CA ALA A 16 8.89 9.77 -21.21
C ALA A 16 9.51 9.96 -19.81
N SER A 17 10.77 10.44 -19.75
CA SER A 17 11.45 10.72 -18.48
C SER A 17 10.79 11.88 -17.73
N GLN A 18 10.50 13.00 -18.40
CA GLN A 18 9.81 14.13 -17.76
C GLN A 18 8.40 13.77 -17.29
N TYR A 19 7.70 12.89 -18.02
CA TYR A 19 6.41 12.37 -17.59
C TYR A 19 6.54 11.52 -16.33
N SER A 20 7.57 10.67 -16.23
CA SER A 20 7.87 9.90 -15.00
C SER A 20 8.09 10.83 -13.81
N THR A 21 8.92 11.88 -13.98
CA THR A 21 9.15 12.88 -12.93
C THR A 21 7.86 13.59 -12.52
N LEU A 22 6.95 13.88 -13.46
CA LEU A 22 5.66 14.45 -13.12
C LEU A 22 4.81 13.50 -12.25
N GLN A 23 4.88 12.19 -12.49
CA GLN A 23 4.17 11.20 -11.66
C GLN A 23 4.73 11.16 -10.25
N GLU A 24 6.06 11.20 -10.10
CA GLU A 24 6.73 11.28 -8.80
C GLU A 24 6.30 12.55 -8.05
N TRP A 25 6.42 13.73 -8.67
CA TRP A 25 6.02 15.01 -8.06
C TRP A 25 4.54 15.06 -7.68
N TYR A 26 3.67 14.42 -8.47
CA TYR A 26 2.26 14.33 -8.15
C TYR A 26 2.02 13.52 -6.87
N VAL A 27 2.65 12.35 -6.75
CA VAL A 27 2.55 11.51 -5.55
C VAL A 27 3.16 12.22 -4.34
N GLU A 28 4.33 12.82 -4.49
CA GLU A 28 4.96 13.63 -3.44
C GLU A 28 4.01 14.71 -2.93
N ARG A 29 3.46 15.53 -3.84
CA ARG A 29 2.52 16.58 -3.45
C ARG A 29 1.27 16.03 -2.78
N TRP A 30 0.75 14.90 -3.26
CA TRP A 30 -0.39 14.26 -2.62
C TRP A 30 -0.04 13.89 -1.17
N VAL A 31 1.04 13.17 -0.94
CA VAL A 31 1.48 12.76 0.40
C VAL A 31 1.78 13.97 1.30
N GLU A 32 2.44 15.00 0.77
CA GLU A 32 2.73 16.26 1.49
C GLU A 32 1.45 16.99 1.97
N THR A 33 0.33 16.80 1.28
CA THR A 33 -0.95 17.42 1.64
C THR A 33 -1.77 16.60 2.65
N MET A 34 -1.37 15.38 2.96
CA MET A 34 -2.01 14.54 3.97
C MET A 34 -1.51 14.90 5.37
N THR A 35 -2.38 14.81 6.38
CA THR A 35 -1.90 14.76 7.76
C THR A 35 -1.25 13.41 8.05
N THR A 36 -0.46 13.31 9.12
CA THR A 36 0.08 12.01 9.56
C THR A 36 -1.04 10.99 9.82
N GLN A 37 -2.19 11.44 10.31
CA GLN A 37 -3.34 10.57 10.56
C GLN A 37 -3.95 10.07 9.25
N ASP A 38 -4.16 10.95 8.26
CA ASP A 38 -4.69 10.53 6.95
C ASP A 38 -3.76 9.54 6.26
N LEU A 39 -2.44 9.76 6.36
CA LEU A 39 -1.44 8.86 5.80
C LEU A 39 -1.46 7.49 6.49
N GLN A 40 -1.56 7.47 7.84
CA GLN A 40 -1.70 6.23 8.61
C GLN A 40 -2.96 5.46 8.22
N GLU A 41 -4.10 6.14 8.10
CA GLU A 41 -5.36 5.53 7.69
C GLU A 41 -5.28 4.97 6.26
N TYR A 42 -4.68 5.71 5.33
CA TYR A 42 -4.48 5.24 3.96
C TYR A 42 -3.65 3.97 3.90
N VAL A 43 -2.53 3.92 4.62
CA VAL A 43 -1.65 2.74 4.67
C VAL A 43 -2.34 1.58 5.37
N TYR A 44 -2.99 1.82 6.50
CA TYR A 44 -3.72 0.78 7.23
C TYR A 44 -4.81 0.14 6.35
N ASN A 45 -5.63 0.94 5.69
CA ASN A 45 -6.69 0.45 4.81
C ASN A 45 -6.12 -0.34 3.63
N SER A 46 -5.00 0.10 3.05
CA SER A 46 -4.31 -0.66 1.99
C SER A 46 -3.82 -2.02 2.51
N MET A 47 -3.18 -2.05 3.68
CA MET A 47 -2.69 -3.30 4.26
C MET A 47 -3.83 -4.24 4.67
N MET A 48 -4.93 -3.71 5.19
CA MET A 48 -6.13 -4.50 5.49
C MET A 48 -6.71 -5.11 4.23
N GLN A 49 -6.77 -4.36 3.13
CA GLN A 49 -7.22 -4.89 1.85
C GLN A 49 -6.31 -6.02 1.35
N ASP A 50 -5.00 -5.90 1.52
CA ASP A 50 -4.05 -6.95 1.14
C ASP A 50 -4.29 -8.24 1.94
N VAL A 51 -4.45 -8.11 3.26
CA VAL A 51 -4.72 -9.23 4.19
C VAL A 51 -6.10 -9.86 3.92
N GLU A 52 -7.14 -9.07 3.67
CA GLU A 52 -8.49 -9.58 3.36
C GLU A 52 -8.53 -10.42 2.08
N ASN A 53 -7.64 -10.12 1.13
CA ASN A 53 -7.53 -10.87 -0.13
C ASN A 53 -6.55 -12.04 -0.06
N GLN A 54 -5.86 -12.23 1.07
CA GLN A 54 -4.90 -13.31 1.26
C GLN A 54 -5.61 -14.64 1.54
N PRO A 55 -5.11 -15.78 1.01
CA PRO A 55 -5.60 -17.09 1.41
C PRO A 55 -5.45 -17.31 2.92
N GLU A 56 -6.48 -17.86 3.57
CA GLU A 56 -6.52 -18.08 5.02
C GLU A 56 -5.27 -18.77 5.58
N ALA A 57 -4.81 -19.84 4.92
CA ALA A 57 -3.63 -20.59 5.37
C ALA A 57 -2.34 -19.75 5.31
N GLU A 58 -2.20 -18.88 4.32
CA GLU A 58 -1.05 -17.98 4.21
C GLU A 58 -1.13 -16.89 5.28
N PHE A 59 -2.32 -16.30 5.47
CA PHE A 59 -2.53 -15.30 6.52
C PHE A 59 -2.22 -15.85 7.92
N LEU A 60 -2.69 -17.05 8.25
CA LEU A 60 -2.41 -17.68 9.54
C LEU A 60 -0.92 -18.00 9.72
N SER A 61 -0.23 -18.43 8.66
CA SER A 61 1.22 -18.64 8.69
C SER A 61 1.95 -17.33 8.96
N ASP A 62 1.56 -16.24 8.28
CA ASP A 62 2.16 -14.92 8.48
C ASP A 62 1.91 -14.39 9.90
N CYS A 63 0.74 -14.66 10.47
CA CYS A 63 0.43 -14.34 11.87
C CYS A 63 1.33 -15.11 12.83
N GLU A 64 1.47 -16.43 12.63
CA GLU A 64 2.35 -17.28 13.43
C GLU A 64 3.81 -16.82 13.36
N ASP A 65 4.28 -16.43 12.17
CA ASP A 65 5.65 -15.93 11.96
C ASP A 65 5.85 -14.51 12.53
N PHE A 66 4.82 -13.66 12.54
CA PHE A 66 4.90 -12.30 13.07
C PHE A 66 4.92 -12.27 14.61
N TRP A 67 3.99 -12.99 15.23
CA TRP A 67 3.89 -13.04 16.70
C TRP A 67 4.77 -14.11 17.33
N LEU A 68 5.29 -15.08 16.55
CA LEU A 68 6.17 -16.15 17.02
C LEU A 68 5.61 -16.83 18.28
N ASP A 69 6.37 -16.82 19.38
CA ASP A 69 5.99 -17.43 20.65
C ASP A 69 4.75 -16.78 21.27
N ASP A 70 4.45 -15.52 20.93
CA ASP A 70 3.30 -14.78 21.45
C ASP A 70 1.99 -15.10 20.72
N TRP A 71 2.03 -15.81 19.59
CA TRP A 71 0.83 -16.09 18.78
C TRP A 71 -0.30 -16.71 19.60
N LYS A 72 0.03 -17.70 20.42
CA LYS A 72 -0.95 -18.37 21.27
C LYS A 72 -1.60 -17.41 22.27
N TYR A 73 -0.80 -16.53 22.88
CA TYR A 73 -1.29 -15.53 23.83
C TYR A 73 -2.16 -14.48 23.12
N THR A 74 -1.74 -13.99 21.96
CA THR A 74 -2.53 -13.10 21.10
C THR A 74 -3.90 -13.70 20.77
N LEU A 75 -3.97 -14.98 20.41
CA LEU A 75 -5.24 -15.68 20.17
C LEU A 75 -6.11 -15.82 21.43
N GLU A 76 -5.50 -15.99 22.60
CA GLU A 76 -6.22 -16.05 23.88
C GLU A 76 -6.81 -14.67 24.22
N GLU A 77 -6.02 -13.60 24.13
CA GLU A 77 -6.49 -12.22 24.35
C GLU A 77 -7.64 -11.85 23.40
N LEU A 78 -7.54 -12.19 22.11
CA LEU A 78 -8.58 -11.91 21.12
C LEU A 78 -9.94 -12.51 21.49
N LYS A 79 -9.95 -13.71 22.10
CA LYS A 79 -11.19 -14.39 22.52
C LYS A 79 -11.81 -13.77 23.77
N GLU A 80 -11.02 -13.05 24.57
CA GLU A 80 -11.50 -12.39 25.79
C GLU A 80 -12.14 -11.03 25.50
N VAL A 81 -11.72 -10.36 24.41
CA VAL A 81 -12.22 -9.03 24.01
C VAL A 81 -13.36 -9.07 22.98
N SER A 82 -13.68 -10.25 22.42
CA SER A 82 -14.74 -10.50 21.44
C SER A 82 -16.05 -10.98 22.07
#